data_AF-A0A7X8VP92-F1
#
_entry.id   AF-A0A7X8VP92-F1
#
_cell.length_a   1.000
_cell.length_b   1.000
_cell.length_c   1.000
_cell.angle_alpha   90.00
_cell.angle_beta   90.00
_cell.angle_gamma   90.00
#
_symmetry.space_group_name_H-M   'P 1'
#
loop_
_entity.id
_entity.type
_entity.pdbx_description
1 polymer ?
#
loop_
_entity_poly.entity_id
_entity_poly.type
_entity_poly.pdbx_seq_one_letter_code
_entity_poly.pdbx_strand_id
1 'polypeptide(L)'
;SSPAPALLDWENQNAPRGWNSWSSNPKSKIGARQKEGRNNSGVAYIGDSQGNASIIQSLTVSAEQRFLVTGWVKGQGSGNITVGYRFQDEKRRWSSNRSQEGSLLLDASETTDWQPVAFHITVPEACTNLILMLGANNQDKEGLAFFDDFVLNKLD
;
A
#
# COMPACT_ATOMS: atom_id res chain seq x y z
N SER A 1 -19.47 31.61 -1.50
CA SER A 1 -19.45 30.30 -2.17
C SER A 1 -18.12 29.64 -1.87
N SER A 2 -18.12 28.57 -1.09
CA SER A 2 -16.91 27.79 -0.81
C SER A 2 -16.55 26.98 -2.07
N PRO A 3 -15.27 26.90 -2.47
CA PRO A 3 -14.90 26.05 -3.61
C PRO A 3 -15.25 24.59 -3.29
N ALA A 4 -15.77 23.89 -4.29
CA ALA A 4 -16.04 22.46 -4.20
C ALA A 4 -14.76 21.72 -3.76
N PRO A 5 -14.86 20.68 -2.91
CA PRO A 5 -13.70 19.86 -2.57
C PRO A 5 -13.10 19.30 -3.86
N ALA A 6 -11.78 19.40 -4.00
CA ALA A 6 -11.08 18.84 -5.15
C ALA A 6 -11.45 17.36 -5.29
N LEU A 7 -11.98 16.99 -6.45
CA LEU A 7 -12.05 15.59 -6.85
C LEU A 7 -10.61 15.06 -6.82
N LEU A 8 -10.30 14.18 -5.87
CA LEU A 8 -9.05 13.44 -5.91
C LEU A 8 -9.12 12.53 -7.14
N ASP A 9 -8.37 12.89 -8.18
CA ASP A 9 -8.07 12.08 -9.37
C ASP A 9 -7.33 10.79 -8.98
N TRP A 10 -8.09 9.82 -8.50
CA TRP A 10 -7.74 8.41 -8.41
C TRP A 10 -7.71 7.79 -9.81
N GLU A 11 -6.79 8.24 -10.67
CA GLU A 11 -6.60 7.56 -11.96
C GLU A 11 -5.86 6.23 -11.74
N ASN A 12 -6.46 5.16 -12.27
CA ASN A 12 -5.93 3.79 -12.39
C ASN A 12 -4.67 3.70 -13.30
N GLN A 13 -3.77 4.67 -13.25
CA GLN A 13 -2.57 4.66 -14.09
C GLN A 13 -1.59 3.61 -13.53
N ASN A 14 -1.73 2.37 -14.03
CA ASN A 14 -0.80 1.24 -13.90
C ASN A 14 -0.82 0.44 -12.59
N ALA A 15 -1.73 0.72 -11.66
CA ALA A 15 -1.96 -0.17 -10.51
C ALA A 15 -2.60 -1.51 -10.94
N PRO A 16 -2.38 -2.62 -10.20
CA PRO A 16 -3.10 -3.87 -10.43
C PRO A 16 -4.62 -3.68 -10.42
N ARG A 17 -5.37 -4.52 -11.15
CA ARG A 17 -6.84 -4.42 -11.21
C ARG A 17 -7.43 -4.46 -9.79
N GLY A 18 -8.26 -3.47 -9.47
CA GLY A 18 -8.90 -3.35 -8.14
C GLY A 18 -8.04 -2.62 -7.10
N TRP A 19 -6.87 -2.13 -7.49
CA TRP A 19 -6.02 -1.25 -6.70
C TRP A 19 -5.96 0.13 -7.33
N ASN A 20 -5.69 1.13 -6.51
CA ASN A 20 -5.43 2.51 -6.92
C ASN A 20 -3.96 2.83 -6.71
N SER A 21 -3.52 3.97 -7.24
CA SER A 21 -2.19 4.51 -6.98
C SER A 21 -2.25 5.98 -6.60
N TRP A 22 -1.30 6.42 -5.79
CA TRP A 22 -1.10 7.82 -5.43
C TRP A 22 0.39 8.11 -5.31
N SER A 23 0.81 9.31 -5.71
CA SER A 23 2.15 9.81 -5.44
C SER A 23 2.13 11.30 -5.14
N SER A 24 2.96 11.74 -4.20
CA SER A 24 3.25 13.15 -3.96
C SER A 24 4.24 13.73 -4.99
N ASN A 25 4.86 12.88 -5.80
CA ASN A 25 5.76 13.27 -6.88
C ASN A 25 5.31 12.62 -8.20
N PRO A 26 4.89 13.39 -9.21
CA PRO A 26 4.39 12.84 -10.48
C PRO A 26 5.47 12.08 -11.28
N LYS A 27 6.76 12.18 -10.91
CA LYS A 27 7.85 11.41 -11.53
C LYS A 27 7.95 9.97 -11.02
N SER A 28 7.31 9.65 -9.89
CA SER A 28 7.31 8.29 -9.36
C SER A 28 6.70 7.33 -10.37
N LYS A 29 7.37 6.21 -10.57
CA LYS A 29 6.95 5.16 -11.48
C LYS A 29 6.19 4.11 -10.68
N ILE A 30 4.88 4.02 -10.90
CA ILE A 30 4.04 2.97 -10.32
C ILE A 30 3.61 2.07 -11.47
N GLY A 31 3.66 0.75 -11.29
CA GLY A 31 3.28 -0.17 -12.36
C GLY A 31 3.26 -1.63 -11.94
N ALA A 32 3.10 -2.50 -12.94
CA ALA A 32 3.22 -3.93 -12.80
C ALA A 32 4.18 -4.51 -13.85
N ARG A 33 4.89 -5.57 -13.50
CA ARG A 33 5.78 -6.32 -14.41
C ARG A 33 5.44 -7.81 -14.35
N GLN A 34 5.69 -8.52 -15.44
CA GLN A 34 5.41 -9.95 -15.54
C GLN A 34 6.71 -10.75 -15.36
N LYS A 35 6.63 -11.92 -14.72
CA LYS A 35 7.76 -12.84 -14.52
C LYS A 35 8.93 -12.26 -13.69
N GLU A 36 8.65 -11.25 -12.87
CA GLU A 36 9.61 -10.65 -11.93
C GLU A 36 9.23 -10.87 -10.47
N GLY A 37 8.07 -11.50 -10.21
CA GLY A 37 7.64 -11.89 -8.87
C GLY A 37 8.38 -13.12 -8.32
N ARG A 38 8.14 -13.44 -7.06
CA ARG A 38 8.89 -14.44 -6.26
C ARG A 38 8.92 -15.83 -6.89
N ASN A 39 7.88 -16.21 -7.60
CA ASN A 39 7.71 -17.51 -8.27
C ASN A 39 7.53 -17.34 -9.79
N ASN A 40 8.14 -16.31 -10.39
CA ASN A 40 7.91 -15.87 -11.77
C ASN A 40 6.45 -15.41 -12.03
N SER A 41 5.75 -14.95 -10.99
CA SER A 41 4.46 -14.26 -11.09
C SER A 41 4.63 -12.83 -11.66
N GLY A 42 3.48 -12.16 -11.83
CA GLY A 42 3.46 -10.71 -11.99
C GLY A 42 3.65 -10.01 -10.65
N VAL A 43 4.32 -8.86 -10.66
CA VAL A 43 4.69 -8.08 -9.49
C VAL A 43 4.24 -6.63 -9.65
N ALA A 44 3.78 -6.01 -8.57
CA ALA A 44 3.54 -4.58 -8.54
C ALA A 44 4.82 -3.85 -8.08
N TYR A 45 5.12 -2.68 -8.63
CA TYR A 45 6.32 -1.94 -8.25
C TYR A 45 6.10 -0.45 -8.11
N ILE A 46 6.95 0.17 -7.29
CA ILE A 46 7.13 1.62 -7.16
C ILE A 46 8.61 1.94 -7.34
N GLY A 47 8.94 2.88 -8.22
CA GLY A 47 10.30 3.33 -8.48
C GLY A 47 10.45 4.84 -8.64
N ASP A 48 11.68 5.34 -8.55
CA ASP A 48 11.99 6.79 -8.61
C ASP A 48 11.09 7.62 -7.68
N SER A 49 10.76 7.07 -6.51
CA SER A 49 9.93 7.73 -5.50
C SER A 49 10.77 8.56 -4.53
N GLN A 50 11.25 9.71 -5.01
CA GLN A 50 11.90 10.71 -4.16
C GLN A 50 10.94 11.35 -3.14
N GLY A 51 9.62 11.26 -3.39
CA GLY A 51 8.55 11.61 -2.44
C GLY A 51 7.85 10.35 -1.92
N ASN A 52 6.61 10.48 -1.46
CA ASN A 52 5.81 9.31 -1.07
C ASN A 52 4.98 8.83 -2.26
N ALA A 53 5.04 7.53 -2.54
CA ALA A 53 4.15 6.87 -3.48
C ALA A 53 3.51 5.64 -2.82
N SER A 54 2.31 5.28 -3.25
CA SER A 54 1.59 4.11 -2.74
C SER A 54 0.67 3.48 -3.77
N ILE A 55 0.58 2.16 -3.73
CA ILE A 55 -0.46 1.33 -4.33
C ILE A 55 -1.45 1.00 -3.22
N ILE A 56 -2.73 1.26 -3.44
CA ILE A 56 -3.75 1.38 -2.39
C ILE A 56 -4.92 0.46 -2.69
N GLN A 57 -5.30 -0.38 -1.74
CA GLN A 57 -6.55 -1.13 -1.79
C GLN A 57 -7.49 -0.62 -0.70
N SER A 58 -8.72 -0.32 -1.08
CA SER A 58 -9.78 0.08 -0.16
C SER A 58 -10.81 -1.03 -0.09
N LEU A 59 -11.11 -1.51 1.12
CA LEU A 59 -12.09 -2.55 1.35
C LEU A 59 -13.19 -2.05 2.29
N THR A 60 -14.44 -2.28 1.91
CA THR A 60 -15.57 -2.11 2.82
C THR A 60 -15.57 -3.25 3.82
N VAL A 61 -15.62 -2.90 5.10
CA VAL A 61 -15.53 -3.83 6.24
C VAL A 61 -16.57 -3.48 7.29
N SER A 62 -16.78 -4.37 8.25
CA SER A 62 -17.63 -4.13 9.42
C SER A 62 -16.78 -4.12 10.69
N ALA A 63 -17.29 -3.44 11.71
CA ALA A 63 -16.77 -3.47 13.08
C ALA A 63 -16.39 -4.88 13.54
N GLU A 64 -15.28 -4.98 14.28
CA GLU A 64 -14.76 -6.20 14.90
C GLU A 64 -14.40 -7.34 13.93
N GLN A 65 -14.52 -7.14 12.61
CA GLN A 65 -14.01 -8.08 11.65
C GLN A 65 -12.49 -8.20 11.79
N ARG A 66 -12.00 -9.44 11.72
CA ARG A 66 -10.58 -9.76 11.83
C ARG A 66 -10.06 -10.22 10.48
N PHE A 67 -8.83 -9.83 10.18
CA PHE A 67 -8.16 -10.20 8.95
C PHE A 67 -6.70 -10.55 9.20
N LEU A 68 -6.19 -11.47 8.39
CA LEU A 68 -4.77 -11.69 8.21
C LEU A 68 -4.37 -11.17 6.82
N VAL A 69 -3.53 -10.13 6.79
CA VAL A 69 -2.83 -9.71 5.58
C VAL A 69 -1.52 -10.47 5.52
N THR A 70 -1.21 -11.05 4.37
CA THR A 70 0.11 -11.59 4.06
C THR A 70 0.56 -11.09 2.70
N GLY A 71 1.85 -10.94 2.49
CA GLY A 71 2.42 -10.63 1.19
C GLY A 71 3.94 -10.71 1.21
N TRP A 72 4.56 -10.32 0.11
CA TRP A 72 6.01 -10.32 -0.05
C TRP A 72 6.48 -8.96 -0.56
N VAL A 73 7.64 -8.55 -0.08
CA VAL A 73 8.30 -7.31 -0.50
C VAL A 73 9.75 -7.56 -0.86
N LYS A 74 10.27 -6.77 -1.80
CA LYS A 74 11.68 -6.76 -2.18
C LYS A 74 12.08 -5.35 -2.59
N GLY A 75 13.29 -4.94 -2.20
CA GLY A 75 13.90 -3.67 -2.54
C GLY A 75 15.04 -3.82 -3.54
N GLN A 76 15.35 -2.71 -4.21
CA GLN A 76 16.54 -2.54 -5.02
C GLN A 76 16.98 -1.08 -4.89
N GLY A 77 18.28 -0.85 -4.69
CA GLY A 77 18.83 0.51 -4.55
C GLY A 77 18.47 1.16 -3.21
N SER A 78 18.60 2.47 -3.15
CA SER A 78 18.32 3.24 -1.93
C SER A 78 16.83 3.58 -1.76
N GLY A 79 16.44 3.88 -0.52
CA GLY A 79 15.09 4.32 -0.16
C GLY A 79 14.39 3.36 0.79
N ASN A 80 13.10 3.59 1.01
CA ASN A 80 12.30 2.77 1.93
C ASN A 80 11.12 2.12 1.24
N ILE A 81 10.77 0.94 1.75
CA ILE A 81 9.52 0.24 1.47
C ILE A 81 8.61 0.44 2.69
N THR A 82 7.36 0.80 2.47
CA THR A 82 6.34 0.85 3.51
C THR A 82 5.22 -0.12 3.19
N VAL A 83 4.74 -0.84 4.19
CA VAL A 83 3.53 -1.64 4.09
C VAL A 83 2.70 -1.32 5.31
N GLY A 84 1.46 -0.93 5.15
CA GLY A 84 0.64 -0.59 6.30
C GLY A 84 -0.83 -0.51 5.98
N TYR A 85 -1.61 -0.34 7.04
CA TYR A 85 -3.04 -0.23 6.91
C TYR A 85 -3.59 0.88 7.80
N ARG A 86 -4.70 1.46 7.36
CA ARG A 86 -5.41 2.55 8.04
C ARG A 86 -6.90 2.36 7.93
N PHE A 87 -7.65 3.10 8.73
CA PHE A 87 -9.11 2.98 8.73
C PHE A 87 -9.81 4.29 8.39
N GLN A 88 -10.98 4.17 7.79
CA GLN A 88 -11.91 5.28 7.61
C GLN A 88 -13.32 4.92 8.09
N ASP A 89 -14.05 5.94 8.53
CA ASP A 89 -15.47 5.84 8.86
C ASP A 89 -16.36 5.78 7.59
N GLU A 90 -17.68 5.72 7.79
CA GLU A 90 -18.68 5.72 6.70
C GLU A 90 -18.62 6.96 5.80
N LYS A 91 -18.08 8.07 6.33
CA LYS A 91 -17.93 9.35 5.62
C LYS A 91 -16.54 9.46 4.98
N ARG A 92 -15.78 8.36 4.93
CA ARG A 92 -14.40 8.27 4.43
C ARG A 92 -13.42 9.19 5.17
N ARG A 93 -13.74 9.58 6.40
CA ARG A 93 -12.83 10.33 7.26
C ARG A 93 -11.89 9.34 7.93
N TRP A 94 -10.61 9.67 7.96
CA TRP A 94 -9.62 8.85 8.65
C TRP A 94 -9.96 8.68 10.14
N SER A 95 -9.71 7.49 10.67
CA SER A 95 -9.81 7.24 12.11
C SER A 95 -8.97 8.27 12.90
N SER A 96 -9.56 8.81 13.96
CA SER A 96 -8.86 9.68 14.91
C SER A 96 -7.92 8.89 15.82
N ASN A 97 -8.20 7.60 16.06
CA ASN A 97 -7.36 6.73 16.85
C ASN A 97 -6.33 6.01 15.96
N ARG A 98 -5.12 6.55 15.90
CA ARG A 98 -4.01 5.97 15.12
C ARG A 98 -3.37 4.74 15.76
N SER A 99 -3.58 4.49 17.05
CA SER A 99 -2.99 3.32 17.73
C SER A 99 -3.50 1.97 17.23
N GLN A 100 -4.61 1.97 16.50
CA GLN A 100 -5.19 0.78 15.88
C GLN A 100 -4.68 0.56 14.44
N GLU A 101 -3.93 1.51 13.89
CA GLU A 101 -3.30 1.43 12.58
C GLU A 101 -1.91 0.78 12.72
N GLY A 102 -1.39 0.21 11.63
CA GLY A 102 -0.10 -0.47 11.64
C GLY A 102 0.69 -0.20 10.38
N SER A 103 2.01 -0.12 10.52
CA SER A 103 2.93 -0.04 9.39
C SER A 103 4.26 -0.72 9.69
N LEU A 104 4.88 -1.20 8.62
CA LEU A 104 6.28 -1.61 8.56
C LEU A 104 7.02 -0.61 7.68
N LEU A 105 8.24 -0.28 8.10
CA LEU A 105 9.20 0.51 7.35
C LEU A 105 10.45 -0.36 7.19
N LEU A 106 10.83 -0.63 5.94
CA LEU A 106 11.97 -1.45 5.60
C LEU A 106 12.93 -0.64 4.72
N ASP A 107 14.22 -0.79 4.95
CA ASP A 107 15.24 -0.22 4.06
C ASP A 107 15.31 -1.07 2.79
N ALA A 108 15.14 -0.43 1.62
CA ALA A 108 15.14 -1.12 0.33
C ALA A 108 16.50 -1.76 0.02
N SER A 109 17.60 -1.17 0.50
CA SER A 109 18.96 -1.68 0.27
C SER A 109 19.29 -2.90 1.13
N GLU A 110 18.57 -3.10 2.22
CA GLU A 110 18.69 -4.27 3.11
C GLU A 110 17.63 -5.36 2.80
N THR A 111 16.62 -5.04 1.97
CA THR A 111 15.53 -5.95 1.59
C THR A 111 15.75 -6.52 0.18
N THR A 112 16.99 -6.91 -0.16
CA THR A 112 17.37 -7.26 -1.55
C THR A 112 16.86 -8.63 -2.03
N ASP A 113 16.35 -9.46 -1.12
CA ASP A 113 15.59 -10.67 -1.45
C ASP A 113 14.18 -10.60 -0.88
N TRP A 114 13.28 -11.43 -1.40
CA TRP A 114 11.87 -11.47 -1.02
C TRP A 114 11.68 -11.74 0.48
N GLN A 115 11.16 -10.74 1.19
CA GLN A 115 10.82 -10.83 2.60
C GLN A 115 9.31 -11.00 2.78
N PRO A 116 8.85 -11.94 3.61
CA PRO A 116 7.45 -12.07 3.93
C PRO A 116 7.04 -10.94 4.87
N VAL A 117 5.83 -10.43 4.68
CA VAL A 117 5.20 -9.47 5.59
C VAL A 117 3.82 -9.97 5.99
N ALA A 118 3.43 -9.71 7.23
CA ALA A 118 2.11 -10.08 7.74
C ALA A 118 1.57 -9.05 8.73
N PHE A 119 0.26 -8.85 8.71
CA PHE A 119 -0.47 -8.07 9.71
C PHE A 119 -1.70 -8.83 10.17
N HIS A 120 -1.89 -8.89 11.48
CA HIS A 120 -3.18 -9.25 12.06
C HIS A 120 -3.96 -7.96 12.32
N ILE A 121 -5.15 -7.84 11.74
CA ILE A 121 -5.95 -6.62 11.76
C ILE A 121 -7.28 -6.93 12.43
N THR A 122 -7.68 -6.08 13.39
CA THR A 122 -9.05 -6.03 13.92
C THR A 122 -9.65 -4.69 13.56
N VAL A 123 -10.80 -4.69 12.89
CA VAL A 123 -11.48 -3.46 12.45
C VAL A 123 -12.11 -2.77 13.67
N PRO A 124 -11.79 -1.49 13.93
CA PRO A 124 -12.40 -0.75 15.04
C PRO A 124 -13.91 -0.55 14.84
N GLU A 125 -14.67 -0.52 15.94
CA GLU A 125 -16.13 -0.37 15.95
C GLU A 125 -16.67 0.75 15.05
N ALA A 126 -16.03 1.92 15.03
CA ALA A 126 -16.48 3.09 14.27
C ALA A 126 -16.02 3.11 12.80
N CYS A 127 -15.32 2.09 12.32
CA CYS A 127 -14.70 2.06 11.00
C CYS A 127 -15.46 1.13 10.04
N THR A 128 -15.65 1.60 8.81
CA THR A 128 -16.35 0.85 7.75
C THR A 128 -15.47 0.62 6.52
N ASN A 129 -14.26 1.18 6.51
CA ASN A 129 -13.29 0.98 5.44
C ASN A 129 -11.91 0.66 6.02
N LEU A 130 -11.29 -0.38 5.48
CA LEU A 130 -9.88 -0.73 5.67
C LEU A 130 -9.10 -0.31 4.42
N ILE A 131 -8.04 0.46 4.61
CA ILE A 131 -7.17 0.95 3.54
C ILE A 131 -5.81 0.27 3.70
N LEU A 132 -5.46 -0.65 2.80
CA LEU A 132 -4.14 -1.25 2.71
C LEU A 132 -3.27 -0.42 1.76
N MET A 133 -2.06 -0.09 2.21
CA MET A 133 -1.11 0.78 1.50
C MET A 133 0.22 0.06 1.34
N LEU A 134 0.64 -0.11 0.09
CA LEU A 134 1.95 -0.62 -0.31
C LEU A 134 2.74 0.56 -0.87
N GLY A 135 3.75 1.03 -0.18
CA GLY A 135 4.38 2.31 -0.47
C GLY A 135 5.89 2.27 -0.61
N ALA A 136 6.42 3.32 -1.21
CA ALA A 136 7.85 3.58 -1.23
C ALA A 136 8.12 5.08 -1.10
N ASN A 137 9.26 5.42 -0.52
CA ASN A 137 9.73 6.80 -0.45
C ASN A 137 11.25 6.89 -0.38
N ASN A 138 11.77 8.11 -0.54
CA ASN A 138 13.20 8.43 -0.46
C ASN A 138 14.08 7.57 -1.39
N GLN A 139 13.52 7.10 -2.51
CA GLN A 139 14.26 6.35 -3.52
C GLN A 139 15.09 7.30 -4.39
N ASP A 140 16.26 6.84 -4.82
CA ASP A 140 16.95 7.42 -5.96
C ASP A 140 16.27 7.02 -7.29
N LYS A 141 16.85 7.44 -8.43
CA LYS A 141 16.28 7.19 -9.77
C LYS A 141 16.23 5.72 -10.17
N GLU A 142 17.11 4.90 -9.60
CA GLU A 142 17.23 3.46 -9.87
C GLU A 142 16.57 2.61 -8.78
N GLY A 143 16.14 3.25 -7.69
CA GLY A 143 15.47 2.64 -6.56
C GLY A 143 14.12 2.03 -6.97
N LEU A 144 13.88 0.80 -6.51
CA LEU A 144 12.63 0.06 -6.73
C LEU A 144 12.17 -0.60 -5.43
N ALA A 145 10.86 -0.63 -5.25
CA ALA A 145 10.16 -1.45 -4.27
C ALA A 145 9.17 -2.33 -5.02
N PHE A 146 9.23 -3.62 -4.76
CA PHE A 146 8.40 -4.65 -5.38
C PHE A 146 7.47 -5.26 -4.34
N PHE A 147 6.24 -5.55 -4.76
CA PHE A 147 5.18 -6.12 -3.94
C PHE A 147 4.51 -7.26 -4.67
N ASP A 148 4.39 -8.41 -4.01
CA ASP A 148 3.90 -9.64 -4.63
C ASP A 148 3.02 -10.45 -3.65
N ASP A 149 2.08 -11.20 -4.21
CA ASP A 149 1.18 -12.12 -3.49
C ASP A 149 0.50 -11.52 -2.23
N PHE A 150 0.12 -10.24 -2.27
CA PHE A 150 -0.64 -9.63 -1.18
C PHE A 150 -2.08 -10.15 -1.16
N VAL A 151 -2.44 -10.79 -0.05
CA VAL A 151 -3.76 -11.38 0.19
C VAL A 151 -4.29 -10.89 1.53
N LEU A 152 -5.58 -10.55 1.55
CA LEU A 152 -6.34 -10.26 2.76
C LEU A 152 -7.31 -11.41 3.01
N ASN A 153 -7.05 -12.22 4.03
CA ASN A 153 -7.93 -13.31 4.44
C ASN A 153 -8.77 -12.87 5.64
N LYS A 154 -10.10 -12.96 5.53
CA LYS A 154 -10.98 -12.76 6.67
C LYS A 154 -10.78 -13.93 7.65
N LEU A 155 -10.70 -13.62 8.93
CA LEU A 155 -10.62 -14.59 10.01
C LEU A 155 -12.01 -14.72 10.64
N ASP A 156 -12.43 -15.97 10.89
CA ASP A 156 -13.69 -16.29 11.57
C ASP A 156 -13.60 -16.00 13.08
#